data_AF-A0A6L6E8M6-F1
#
_entry.id   AF-A0A6L6E8M6-F1
#
_cell.length_a   1.000
_cell.length_b   1.000
_cell.length_c   1.000
_cell.angle_alpha   90.00
_cell.angle_beta   90.00
_cell.angle_gamma   90.00
#
_symmetry.space_group_name_H-M   'P 1'
#
loop_
_entity.id
_entity.type
_entity.pdbx_description
1 polymer ?
#
loop_
_entity_poly.entity_id
_entity_poly.type
_entity_poly.pdbx_seq_one_letter_code
_entity_poly.pdbx_strand_id
1 'polypeptide(L)'
;MNRDASIGIVDSGVGGLTVARAVIDQLPNESIRYIGDTAHGPYGPLPIAEVREHALRLLDDLADQGVKLLVIACNTASAAMFRDAKERYTDRLGIPVIEVIQPAVRTAVSRTRTKRIGVIGTEGTIKSGAYQDSFVADPLIEVTAVACPRFVEFVEAGVTSGEELFAVANDYLAPLKDAKVDTLV
;
A
#
# COMPACT_ATOMS: atom_id res chain seq x y z
N MET A 1 -18.51 -9.80 -17.95
CA MET A 1 -18.13 -9.43 -16.58
C MET A 1 -19.40 -9.22 -15.77
N ASN A 2 -19.58 -9.99 -14.69
CA ASN A 2 -20.77 -9.89 -13.85
C ASN A 2 -20.73 -8.57 -13.05
N ARG A 3 -21.72 -7.69 -13.23
CA ARG A 3 -21.76 -6.39 -12.54
C ARG A 3 -22.06 -6.53 -11.05
N ASP A 4 -22.70 -7.61 -10.63
CA ASP A 4 -23.10 -7.85 -9.25
C ASP A 4 -22.06 -8.65 -8.46
N ALA A 5 -20.97 -9.06 -9.11
CA ALA A 5 -19.85 -9.69 -8.42
C ALA A 5 -19.13 -8.69 -7.50
N SER A 6 -18.58 -9.19 -6.39
CA SER A 6 -17.91 -8.36 -5.38
C SER A 6 -16.56 -7.82 -5.85
N ILE A 7 -16.12 -6.72 -5.22
CA ILE A 7 -14.73 -6.26 -5.22
C ILE A 7 -13.95 -7.11 -4.20
N GLY A 8 -12.88 -7.75 -4.65
CA GLY A 8 -11.93 -8.46 -3.79
C GLY A 8 -10.84 -7.52 -3.29
N ILE A 9 -10.57 -7.52 -2.00
CA ILE A 9 -9.54 -6.69 -1.36
C ILE A 9 -8.62 -7.61 -0.54
N VAL A 10 -7.31 -7.51 -0.77
CA VAL A 10 -6.29 -8.24 0.01
C VAL A 10 -5.43 -7.30 0.82
N ASP A 11 -5.06 -7.73 2.03
CA ASP A 11 -4.12 -7.05 2.90
C ASP A 11 -3.27 -8.07 3.68
N SER A 12 -2.14 -7.62 4.24
CA SER A 12 -1.30 -8.46 5.11
C SER A 12 -1.88 -8.69 6.50
N GLY A 13 -2.94 -7.97 6.88
CA GLY A 13 -3.52 -8.06 8.20
C GLY A 13 -4.83 -7.29 8.27
N VAL A 14 -4.94 -6.36 9.22
CA VAL A 14 -6.14 -5.53 9.44
C VAL A 14 -5.97 -4.08 8.98
N GLY A 15 -4.75 -3.64 8.67
CA GLY A 15 -4.45 -2.25 8.27
C GLY A 15 -5.19 -1.84 6.99
N GLY A 16 -5.39 -2.77 6.06
CA GLY A 16 -6.13 -2.57 4.82
C GLY A 16 -7.64 -2.34 5.02
N LEU A 17 -8.18 -2.49 6.23
CA LEU A 17 -9.54 -2.05 6.54
C LEU A 17 -9.73 -0.55 6.35
N THR A 18 -8.66 0.25 6.41
CA THR A 18 -8.68 1.68 6.04
C THR A 18 -9.05 1.87 4.56
N VAL A 19 -8.47 1.06 3.68
CA VAL A 19 -8.77 1.05 2.24
C VAL A 19 -10.18 0.50 2.01
N ALA A 20 -10.53 -0.63 2.64
CA ALA A 20 -11.87 -1.21 2.49
C ALA A 20 -12.95 -0.21 2.94
N ARG A 21 -12.73 0.50 4.05
CA ARG A 21 -13.64 1.55 4.53
C ARG A 21 -13.80 2.67 3.51
N ALA A 22 -12.70 3.19 2.97
CA ALA A 22 -12.74 4.24 1.95
C ALA A 22 -13.47 3.78 0.67
N VAL A 23 -13.31 2.51 0.27
CA VAL A 23 -14.06 1.93 -0.86
C VAL A 23 -15.56 1.90 -0.55
N ILE A 24 -15.98 1.44 0.64
CA ILE A 24 -17.39 1.43 1.05
C ILE A 24 -17.98 2.83 1.03
N ASP A 25 -17.24 3.81 1.57
CA ASP A 25 -17.71 5.19 1.67
C ASP A 25 -17.91 5.84 0.28
N GLN A 26 -17.07 5.49 -0.70
CA GLN A 26 -17.15 6.03 -2.07
C GLN A 26 -18.08 5.21 -2.99
N LEU A 27 -18.22 3.91 -2.72
CA LEU A 27 -18.98 2.95 -3.52
C LEU A 27 -19.95 2.15 -2.64
N PRO A 28 -20.97 2.80 -2.04
CA PRO A 28 -21.82 2.19 -1.02
C PRO A 28 -22.70 1.03 -1.52
N ASN A 29 -22.85 0.90 -2.85
CA ASN A 29 -23.64 -0.15 -3.48
C ASN A 29 -22.79 -1.36 -3.90
N GLU A 30 -21.48 -1.32 -3.65
CA GLU A 30 -20.57 -2.41 -4.02
C GLU A 30 -20.45 -3.45 -2.91
N SER A 31 -20.52 -4.72 -3.29
CA SER A 31 -20.22 -5.83 -2.38
C SER A 31 -18.72 -6.02 -2.26
N ILE A 32 -18.20 -6.22 -1.05
CA ILE A 32 -16.76 -6.38 -0.79
C ILE A 32 -16.48 -7.75 -0.21
N ARG A 33 -15.42 -8.40 -0.71
CA ARG A 33 -14.75 -9.54 -0.08
C ARG A 33 -13.37 -9.11 0.35
N TYR A 34 -13.10 -9.17 1.65
CA TYR A 34 -11.81 -8.78 2.21
C TYR A 34 -11.10 -10.01 2.76
N ILE A 35 -9.81 -10.16 2.43
CA ILE A 35 -8.93 -11.16 3.02
C ILE A 35 -7.72 -10.45 3.64
N GLY A 36 -7.55 -10.62 4.94
CA GLY A 36 -6.38 -10.15 5.69
C GLY A 36 -5.52 -11.34 6.13
N ASP A 37 -4.27 -11.41 5.69
CA ASP A 37 -3.36 -12.53 6.00
C ASP A 37 -2.69 -12.42 7.38
N THR A 38 -3.53 -12.31 8.41
CA THR A 38 -3.09 -12.23 9.81
C THR A 38 -2.24 -13.42 10.28
N ALA A 39 -2.24 -14.54 9.54
CA ALA A 39 -1.42 -15.71 9.83
C ALA A 39 0.05 -15.56 9.39
N HIS A 40 0.31 -14.77 8.35
CA HIS A 40 1.65 -14.55 7.79
C HIS A 40 2.11 -13.08 7.90
N GLY A 41 1.27 -12.18 8.38
CA GLY A 41 1.62 -10.80 8.67
C GLY A 41 2.54 -10.64 9.90
N PRO A 42 3.18 -9.46 10.08
CA PRO A 42 3.21 -8.34 9.15
C PRO A 42 4.17 -8.58 7.98
N TYR A 43 3.83 -8.10 6.77
CA TYR A 43 4.69 -8.26 5.60
C TYR A 43 5.90 -7.32 5.57
N GLY A 44 5.84 -6.22 6.32
CA GLY A 44 6.89 -5.19 6.34
C GLY A 44 8.33 -5.71 6.51
N PRO A 45 8.61 -6.62 7.47
CA PRO A 45 9.95 -7.18 7.67
C PRO A 45 10.29 -8.39 6.78
N LEU A 46 9.33 -8.95 6.05
CA LEU A 46 9.54 -10.20 5.29
C LEU A 46 10.33 -9.95 3.99
N PRO A 47 11.05 -10.98 3.48
CA PRO A 47 11.65 -10.94 2.16
C PRO A 47 10.60 -10.72 1.05
N ILE A 48 10.93 -9.94 0.02
CA ILE A 48 10.03 -9.64 -1.11
C ILE A 48 9.49 -10.91 -1.79
N ALA A 49 10.31 -11.96 -1.91
CA ALA A 49 9.88 -13.22 -2.51
C ALA A 49 8.75 -13.89 -1.71
N GLU A 50 8.86 -13.87 -0.38
CA GLU A 50 7.85 -14.43 0.53
C GLU A 50 6.56 -13.58 0.52
N VAL A 51 6.70 -12.26 0.58
CA VAL A 51 5.55 -11.34 0.45
C VAL A 51 4.81 -11.57 -0.87
N ARG A 52 5.54 -11.73 -1.97
CA ARG A 52 4.96 -12.03 -3.29
C ARG A 52 4.18 -13.34 -3.27
N GLU A 53 4.78 -14.41 -2.74
CA GLU A 53 4.14 -15.72 -2.66
C GLU A 53 2.83 -15.67 -1.89
N HIS A 54 2.87 -15.15 -0.65
CA HIS A 54 1.68 -15.04 0.20
C HIS A 54 0.61 -14.18 -0.46
N ALA A 55 0.97 -13.00 -0.96
CA ALA A 55 -0.01 -12.07 -1.53
C ALA A 55 -0.65 -12.59 -2.84
N LEU A 56 0.11 -13.25 -3.71
CA LEU A 56 -0.44 -13.84 -4.93
C LEU A 56 -1.40 -14.99 -4.64
N ARG A 57 -1.13 -15.81 -3.61
CA ARG A 57 -2.06 -16.86 -3.17
C ARG A 57 -3.42 -16.28 -2.76
N LEU A 58 -3.46 -15.18 -2.02
CA LEU A 58 -4.71 -14.52 -1.62
C LEU A 58 -5.47 -13.94 -2.82
N LEU A 59 -4.74 -13.40 -3.80
CA LEU A 59 -5.34 -12.89 -5.03
C LEU A 59 -5.91 -14.03 -5.89
N ASP A 60 -5.25 -15.19 -5.93
CA ASP A 60 -5.77 -16.40 -6.57
C ASP A 60 -7.07 -16.83 -5.91
N ASP A 61 -7.10 -16.92 -4.57
CA ASP A 61 -8.30 -17.30 -3.81
C ASP A 61 -9.48 -16.38 -4.11
N LEU A 62 -9.26 -15.07 -4.26
CA LEU A 62 -10.33 -14.11 -4.62
C LEU A 62 -10.73 -14.19 -6.09
N ALA A 63 -9.78 -14.38 -6.99
CA ALA A 63 -10.06 -14.54 -8.42
C ALA A 63 -10.94 -15.78 -8.66
N ASP A 64 -10.64 -16.89 -7.99
CA ASP A 64 -11.41 -18.14 -8.05
C ASP A 64 -12.83 -17.98 -7.47
N GLN A 65 -13.01 -17.06 -6.53
CA GLN A 65 -14.33 -16.67 -6.01
C GLN A 65 -15.14 -15.78 -6.96
N GLY A 66 -14.60 -15.42 -8.13
CA GLY A 66 -15.31 -14.72 -9.19
C GLY A 66 -15.50 -13.22 -8.92
N VAL A 67 -14.56 -12.56 -8.24
CA VAL A 67 -14.58 -11.11 -8.04
C VAL A 67 -14.47 -10.35 -9.37
N LYS A 68 -15.11 -9.18 -9.46
CA LYS A 68 -15.00 -8.33 -10.66
C LYS A 68 -13.79 -7.40 -10.62
N LEU A 69 -13.18 -7.19 -9.46
CA LEU A 69 -12.07 -6.27 -9.29
C LEU A 69 -11.20 -6.79 -8.15
N LEU A 70 -9.89 -6.70 -8.31
CA LEU A 70 -8.93 -6.99 -7.25
C LEU A 70 -8.29 -5.68 -6.77
N VAL A 71 -8.23 -5.50 -5.46
CA VAL A 71 -7.59 -4.36 -4.80
C VAL A 71 -6.52 -4.88 -3.86
N ILE A 72 -5.28 -4.45 -4.07
CA ILE A 72 -4.16 -4.72 -3.18
C ILE A 72 -4.06 -3.56 -2.19
N ALA A 73 -4.56 -3.75 -0.98
CA ALA A 73 -4.62 -2.70 0.05
C ALA A 73 -3.32 -2.56 0.87
N CYS A 74 -2.45 -3.58 0.86
CA CYS A 74 -1.17 -3.55 1.56
C CYS A 74 -0.08 -2.89 0.71
N ASN A 75 0.51 -1.78 1.17
CA ASN A 75 1.62 -1.11 0.49
C ASN A 75 2.82 -2.04 0.25
N THR A 76 3.15 -2.92 1.20
CA THR A 76 4.25 -3.88 1.05
C THR A 76 3.94 -4.93 -0.02
N ALA A 77 2.69 -5.41 -0.09
CA ALA A 77 2.27 -6.33 -1.14
C ALA A 77 2.24 -5.66 -2.53
N SER A 78 1.73 -4.42 -2.61
CA SER A 78 1.75 -3.63 -3.84
C SER A 78 3.18 -3.43 -4.37
N ALA A 79 4.10 -3.11 -3.48
CA ALA A 79 5.52 -2.98 -3.80
C ALA A 79 6.16 -4.30 -4.29
N ALA A 80 5.74 -5.44 -3.73
CA ALA A 80 6.35 -6.74 -4.02
C ALA A 80 5.86 -7.38 -5.32
N MET A 81 4.57 -7.26 -5.65
CA MET A 81 3.95 -8.11 -6.68
C MET A 81 2.95 -7.43 -7.64
N PHE A 82 2.78 -6.10 -7.61
CA PHE A 82 1.78 -5.46 -8.48
C PHE A 82 1.95 -5.77 -9.97
N ARG A 83 3.20 -5.83 -10.47
CA ARG A 83 3.47 -6.18 -11.87
C ARG A 83 3.03 -7.61 -12.19
N ASP A 84 3.36 -8.55 -11.31
CA ASP A 84 2.96 -9.96 -11.43
C ASP A 84 1.43 -10.09 -11.40
N ALA A 85 0.75 -9.39 -10.50
CA ALA A 85 -0.70 -9.38 -10.39
C ALA A 85 -1.37 -8.78 -11.64
N LYS A 86 -0.85 -7.68 -12.17
CA LYS A 86 -1.40 -7.07 -13.39
C LYS A 86 -1.30 -8.04 -14.58
N GLU A 87 -0.12 -8.63 -14.80
CA GLU A 87 0.06 -9.61 -15.86
C GLU A 87 -0.88 -10.81 -15.67
N ARG A 88 -0.93 -11.36 -14.45
CA ARG A 88 -1.68 -12.57 -14.16
C ARG A 88 -3.20 -12.39 -14.21
N TYR A 89 -3.73 -11.33 -13.61
CA TYR A 89 -5.18 -11.17 -13.45
C TYR A 89 -5.77 -10.21 -14.47
N THR A 90 -5.12 -9.07 -14.75
CA THR A 90 -5.64 -8.10 -15.72
C THR A 90 -5.41 -8.57 -17.14
N ASP A 91 -4.17 -8.89 -17.51
CA ASP A 91 -3.84 -9.16 -18.91
C ASP A 91 -4.32 -10.56 -19.36
N ARG A 92 -4.25 -11.56 -18.47
CA ARG A 92 -4.65 -12.94 -18.81
C ARG A 92 -6.10 -13.28 -18.46
N LEU A 93 -6.64 -12.79 -17.35
CA LEU A 93 -8.00 -13.14 -16.88
C LEU A 93 -9.03 -12.01 -17.10
N GLY A 94 -8.61 -10.82 -17.51
CA GLY A 94 -9.49 -9.67 -17.70
C GLY A 94 -10.07 -9.11 -16.40
N ILE A 95 -9.52 -9.46 -15.24
CA ILE A 95 -9.90 -8.94 -13.93
C ILE A 95 -9.00 -7.73 -13.62
N PRO A 96 -9.53 -6.49 -13.56
CA PRO A 96 -8.70 -5.35 -13.28
C PRO A 96 -8.10 -5.42 -11.87
N VAL A 97 -6.84 -5.04 -11.75
CA VAL A 97 -6.11 -4.96 -10.48
C VAL A 97 -5.79 -3.50 -10.17
N ILE A 98 -6.15 -3.05 -8.97
CA ILE A 98 -5.83 -1.74 -8.42
C ILE A 98 -4.96 -1.95 -7.18
N GLU A 99 -4.05 -1.01 -6.92
CA GLU A 99 -3.18 -1.02 -5.76
C GLU A 99 -3.03 0.39 -5.17
N VAL A 100 -2.29 0.52 -4.07
CA VAL A 100 -2.29 1.73 -3.23
C VAL A 100 -1.15 2.73 -3.51
N ILE A 101 -0.08 2.32 -4.19
CA ILE A 101 1.10 3.16 -4.49
C ILE A 101 0.81 4.15 -5.62
N GLN A 102 0.34 3.70 -6.79
CA GLN A 102 0.14 4.58 -7.96
C GLN A 102 -0.90 5.69 -7.70
N PRO A 103 -2.06 5.44 -7.04
CA PRO A 103 -2.98 6.51 -6.69
C PRO A 103 -2.35 7.56 -5.76
N ALA A 104 -1.55 7.12 -4.78
CA ALA A 104 -0.85 8.00 -3.86
C ALA A 104 0.21 8.85 -4.59
N VAL A 105 1.01 8.22 -5.47
CA VAL A 105 2.01 8.88 -6.32
C VAL A 105 1.36 9.98 -7.17
N ARG A 106 0.29 9.65 -7.93
CA ARG A 106 -0.42 10.64 -8.75
C ARG A 106 -0.91 11.83 -7.94
N THR A 107 -1.44 11.56 -6.74
CA THR A 107 -1.92 12.60 -5.83
C THR A 107 -0.76 13.47 -5.35
N ALA A 108 0.34 12.87 -4.90
CA ALA A 108 1.50 13.59 -4.40
C ALA A 108 2.13 14.50 -5.48
N VAL A 109 2.29 13.99 -6.70
CA VAL A 109 2.79 14.79 -7.85
C VAL A 109 1.90 15.99 -8.14
N SER A 110 0.58 15.83 -8.03
CA SER A 110 -0.38 16.92 -8.28
C SER A 110 -0.44 17.96 -7.16
N ARG A 111 0.02 17.61 -5.95
CA ARG A 111 -0.11 18.43 -4.75
C ARG A 111 1.17 19.17 -4.38
N THR A 112 2.33 18.60 -4.67
CA THR A 112 3.62 19.23 -4.38
C THR A 112 3.79 20.53 -5.16
N ARG A 113 4.33 21.55 -4.48
CA ARG A 113 4.68 22.85 -5.04
C ARG A 113 6.18 22.97 -5.24
N THR A 114 6.96 22.30 -4.40
CA THR A 114 8.43 22.34 -4.43
C THR A 114 9.05 21.17 -5.17
N LYS A 115 8.24 20.19 -5.61
CA LYS A 115 8.70 18.91 -6.18
C LYS A 115 9.48 18.04 -5.19
N ARG A 116 9.36 18.30 -3.88
CA ARG A 116 10.00 17.51 -2.83
C ARG A 116 8.97 16.70 -2.07
N ILE A 117 9.01 15.39 -2.26
CA ILE A 117 8.02 14.46 -1.72
C ILE A 117 8.69 13.54 -0.71
N GLY A 118 8.09 13.45 0.47
CA GLY A 118 8.42 12.45 1.48
C GLY A 118 7.59 11.21 1.28
N VAL A 119 8.16 10.03 1.56
CA VAL A 119 7.42 8.76 1.63
C VAL A 119 7.79 8.08 2.93
N ILE A 120 6.80 7.67 3.70
CA ILE A 120 7.00 6.77 4.85
C ILE A 120 6.34 5.42 4.61
N GLY A 121 6.88 4.37 5.23
CA GLY A 121 6.31 3.04 5.09
C GLY A 121 7.07 1.98 5.85
N THR A 122 6.67 0.72 5.65
CA THR A 122 7.40 -0.42 6.19
C THR A 122 8.77 -0.56 5.54
N GLU A 123 9.68 -1.31 6.18
CA GLU A 123 10.99 -1.59 5.61
C GLU A 123 10.89 -2.20 4.20
N GLY A 124 10.05 -3.22 4.01
CA GLY A 124 9.84 -3.87 2.72
C GLY A 124 9.33 -2.89 1.66
N THR A 125 8.41 -1.98 2.02
CA THR A 125 7.93 -0.95 1.09
C THR A 125 9.07 -0.03 0.66
N ILE A 126 9.84 0.52 1.60
CA ILE A 126 10.88 1.51 1.29
C ILE A 126 12.09 0.87 0.59
N LYS A 127 12.51 -0.32 1.03
CA LYS A 127 13.63 -1.07 0.44
C LYS A 127 13.34 -1.58 -0.97
N SER A 128 12.06 -1.76 -1.34
CA SER A 128 11.70 -2.23 -2.68
C SER A 128 11.99 -1.21 -3.80
N GLY A 129 12.09 0.08 -3.47
CA GLY A 129 12.21 1.14 -4.47
C GLY A 129 10.90 1.47 -5.20
N ALA A 130 9.78 0.81 -4.87
CA ALA A 130 8.55 0.92 -5.66
C ALA A 130 8.01 2.35 -5.77
N TYR A 131 8.08 3.15 -4.69
CA TYR A 131 7.69 4.56 -4.73
C TYR A 131 8.67 5.39 -5.57
N GLN A 132 9.98 5.21 -5.35
CA GLN A 132 11.03 5.92 -6.08
C GLN A 132 10.89 5.69 -7.59
N ASP A 133 10.72 4.44 -8.01
CA ASP A 133 10.46 4.04 -9.40
C ASP A 133 9.20 4.67 -9.97
N SER A 134 8.17 4.83 -9.14
CA SER A 134 6.88 5.40 -9.55
C SER A 134 6.93 6.92 -9.78
N PHE A 135 7.88 7.62 -9.18
CA PHE A 135 8.08 9.05 -9.38
C PHE A 135 9.00 9.40 -10.57
N VAL A 136 9.67 8.41 -11.18
CA VAL A 136 10.65 8.61 -12.27
C VAL A 136 10.09 9.34 -13.49
N ALA A 137 8.77 9.30 -13.70
CA ALA A 137 8.11 9.98 -14.82
C ALA A 137 8.27 11.51 -14.80
N ASP A 138 8.54 12.13 -13.64
CA ASP A 138 8.85 13.55 -13.50
C ASP A 138 10.27 13.73 -12.94
N PRO A 139 11.28 14.05 -13.78
CA PRO A 139 12.68 14.12 -13.36
C PRO A 139 12.98 15.29 -12.42
N LEU A 140 12.03 16.21 -12.22
CA LEU A 140 12.17 17.31 -11.26
C LEU A 140 11.78 16.89 -9.83
N ILE A 141 11.17 15.72 -9.66
CA ILE A 141 10.75 15.24 -8.35
C ILE A 141 11.94 14.66 -7.58
N GLU A 142 12.18 15.23 -6.40
CA GLU A 142 13.09 14.71 -5.40
C GLU A 142 12.29 13.93 -4.35
N VAL A 143 12.57 12.63 -4.21
CA VAL A 143 11.89 11.73 -3.27
C VAL A 143 12.81 11.43 -2.09
N THR A 144 12.34 11.68 -0.87
CA THR A 144 13.00 11.21 0.35
C THR A 144 12.14 10.14 1.02
N ALA A 145 12.66 8.92 1.12
CA ALA A 145 11.91 7.78 1.61
C ALA A 145 12.48 7.28 2.94
N VAL A 146 11.64 7.12 3.96
CA VAL A 146 12.07 6.69 5.31
C VAL A 146 11.23 5.52 5.79
N ALA A 147 11.90 4.45 6.23
CA ALA A 147 11.22 3.32 6.84
C ALA A 147 10.86 3.64 8.30
N CYS A 148 9.61 3.35 8.68
CA CYS A 148 9.07 3.61 10.02
C CYS A 148 8.50 2.32 10.65
N PRO A 149 9.32 1.28 10.89
CA PRO A 149 8.83 -0.06 11.25
C PRO A 149 7.95 -0.07 12.50
N ARG A 150 8.31 0.73 13.53
CA ARG A 150 7.57 0.77 14.80
C ARG A 150 6.17 1.38 14.71
N PHE A 151 5.84 2.12 13.64
CA PHE A 151 4.48 2.69 13.50
C PHE A 151 3.40 1.61 13.40
N VAL A 152 3.70 0.45 12.83
CA VAL A 152 2.76 -0.68 12.79
C VAL A 152 2.46 -1.16 14.21
N GLU A 153 3.49 -1.35 15.04
CA GLU A 153 3.36 -1.79 16.44
C GLU A 153 2.46 -0.84 17.24
N PHE A 154 2.68 0.47 17.13
CA PHE A 154 1.88 1.47 17.83
C PHE A 154 0.41 1.46 17.39
N VAL A 155 0.14 1.42 16.08
CA VAL A 155 -1.23 1.43 15.55
C VAL A 155 -1.98 0.17 15.94
N GLU A 156 -1.36 -1.01 15.84
CA GLU A 156 -1.99 -2.27 16.23
C GLU A 156 -2.24 -2.38 17.75
N ALA A 157 -1.39 -1.73 18.57
CA ALA A 157 -1.60 -1.60 20.01
C ALA A 157 -2.64 -0.50 20.38
N GLY A 158 -3.18 0.24 19.41
CA GLY A 158 -4.10 1.36 19.65
C GLY A 158 -3.43 2.61 20.25
N VAL A 159 -2.10 2.68 20.20
CA VAL A 159 -1.32 3.81 20.72
C VAL A 159 -1.12 4.85 19.61
N THR A 160 -1.88 5.93 19.67
CA THR A 160 -1.84 7.02 18.66
C THR A 160 -1.34 8.35 19.20
N SER A 161 -0.96 8.39 20.49
CA SER A 161 -0.34 9.55 21.14
C SER A 161 0.52 9.09 22.31
N GLY A 162 1.47 9.92 22.73
CA GLY A 162 2.34 9.65 23.87
C GLY A 162 3.78 10.07 23.62
N GLU A 163 4.54 10.26 24.70
CA GLU A 163 5.93 10.72 24.63
C GLU A 163 6.81 9.80 23.78
N GLU A 164 6.65 8.48 23.95
CA GLU A 164 7.41 7.50 23.17
C GLU A 164 7.10 7.57 21.67
N LEU A 165 5.81 7.60 21.29
CA LEU A 165 5.42 7.70 19.89
C LEU A 165 5.93 9.01 19.27
N PHE A 166 5.87 10.13 20.00
CA PHE A 166 6.40 11.40 19.52
C PHE A 166 7.92 11.38 19.35
N ALA A 167 8.66 10.76 20.27
CA ALA A 167 10.10 10.58 20.13
C ALA A 167 10.44 9.77 18.87
N VAL A 168 9.81 8.61 18.70
CA VAL A 168 10.01 7.74 17.53
C VAL A 168 9.63 8.46 16.22
N ALA A 169 8.51 9.18 16.21
CA ALA A 169 8.09 9.95 15.05
C ALA A 169 9.05 11.09 14.74
N ASN A 170 9.59 11.79 15.74
CA ASN A 170 10.57 12.85 15.51
C ASN A 170 11.84 12.30 14.87
N ASP A 171 12.34 11.15 15.34
CA ASP A 171 13.54 10.52 14.80
C ASP A 171 13.32 10.07 13.35
N TYR A 172 12.20 9.38 13.06
CA TYR A 172 11.89 8.94 11.69
C TYR A 172 11.62 10.10 10.73
N LEU A 173 10.98 11.17 11.19
CA LEU A 173 10.59 12.29 10.32
C LEU A 173 11.69 13.37 10.20
N ALA A 174 12.78 13.30 10.97
CA ALA A 174 13.88 14.26 10.90
C ALA A 174 14.51 14.35 9.49
N PRO A 175 14.86 13.24 8.80
CA PRO A 175 15.40 13.30 7.44
C PRO A 175 14.44 13.96 6.43
N LEU A 176 13.13 13.80 6.61
CA LEU A 176 12.12 14.41 5.74
C LEU A 176 12.03 15.92 5.99
N LYS A 177 12.13 16.35 7.24
CA LYS A 177 12.21 17.78 7.62
C LYS A 177 13.48 18.42 7.04
N ASP A 178 14.61 17.74 7.14
CA ASP A 178 15.90 18.22 6.60
C ASP A 178 15.88 18.34 5.07
N ALA A 179 15.22 17.38 4.39
CA ALA A 179 14.98 17.43 2.95
C ALA A 179 13.97 18.53 2.55
N LYS A 180 13.24 19.12 3.51
CA LYS A 180 12.21 20.15 3.29
C LYS A 180 11.12 19.67 2.32
N VAL A 181 10.65 18.45 2.53
CA VAL A 181 9.50 17.91 1.78
C VAL A 181 8.27 18.77 2.06
N ASP A 182 7.46 19.03 1.04
CA ASP A 182 6.20 19.79 1.18
C ASP A 182 4.95 18.91 1.08
N THR A 183 5.14 17.66 0.68
CA THR A 183 4.11 16.65 0.49
C THR A 183 4.62 15.34 1.08
N LEU A 184 3.79 14.66 1.88
CA LEU A 184 4.13 13.39 2.51
C LEU A 184 3.11 12.33 2.07
N VAL A 185 3.62 11.21 1.57
CA VAL A 185 2.88 9.97 1.36
C VAL A 185 3.10 9.05 2.55
#